data_AF-A0A522X3S6-F1
#
_entry.id   AF-A0A522X3S6-F1
#
_cell.length_a   1.000
_cell.length_b   1.000
_cell.length_c   1.000
_cell.angle_alpha   90.00
_cell.angle_beta   90.00
_cell.angle_gamma   90.00
#
_symmetry.space_group_name_H-M   'P 1'
#
loop_
_entity.id
_entity.type
_entity.pdbx_description
1 polymer ?
#
loop_
_entity_poly.entity_id
_entity_poly.type
_entity_poly.pdbx_seq_one_letter_code
_entity_poly.pdbx_strand_id
1 'polypeptide(L)'
;MRLFVMLTVLLLTACGFHLRGQVGMPFAALYLDAANPNTPFIGDLRRSLESNGVRLVNAAEQADVVLNIVFEIPDKQILTLGGSGRVNEFKLLYRVSLRAYDLKQRDWIPAEEITLRRDYSYDDTRILAKEAEEALLVQSMRQDMVQQIVRRLSRAKPQLQQ
;
A
#
# COMPACT_ATOMS: atom_id res chain seq x y z
N MET A 1 11.39 -50.55 7.87
CA MET A 1 10.90 -49.69 6.76
C MET A 1 9.68 -48.84 7.14
N ARG A 2 8.63 -49.39 7.78
CA ARG A 2 7.43 -48.62 8.19
C ARG A 2 7.68 -47.48 9.20
N LEU A 3 8.64 -47.66 10.11
CA LEU A 3 8.96 -46.65 11.14
C LEU A 3 9.58 -45.37 10.56
N PHE A 4 10.33 -45.50 9.46
CA PHE A 4 11.02 -44.37 8.83
C PHE A 4 10.01 -43.41 8.15
N VAL A 5 8.96 -43.96 7.55
CA VAL A 5 7.87 -43.20 6.91
C VAL A 5 7.06 -42.41 7.95
N MET A 6 6.82 -43.00 9.13
CA MET A 6 6.08 -42.32 10.20
C MET A 6 6.85 -41.12 10.77
N LEU A 7 8.18 -41.22 10.87
CA LEU A 7 9.04 -40.13 11.34
C LEU A 7 9.06 -38.95 10.35
N THR A 8 8.98 -39.22 9.04
CA THR A 8 8.97 -38.16 8.02
C THR A 8 7.69 -37.34 8.03
N VAL A 9 6.55 -37.93 8.39
CA VAL A 9 5.24 -37.23 8.47
C VAL A 9 5.20 -36.24 9.64
N LEU A 10 5.80 -36.57 10.78
CA LEU A 10 5.84 -35.66 11.95
C LEU A 10 6.74 -34.44 11.73
N LEU A 11 7.81 -34.59 10.93
CA LEU A 11 8.71 -33.49 10.57
C LEU A 11 8.04 -32.44 9.67
N LEU A 12 6.99 -32.81 8.93
CA LEU A 12 6.24 -31.90 8.05
C LEU A 12 5.33 -30.93 8.83
N THR A 13 4.86 -31.29 10.03
CA THR A 13 4.04 -30.40 10.88
C THR A 13 4.86 -29.50 11.80
N ALA A 14 6.19 -29.67 11.84
CA ALA A 14 7.08 -28.94 12.74
C ALA A 14 7.43 -27.52 12.28
N CYS A 15 7.02 -27.10 11.07
CA CYS A 15 7.37 -25.78 10.53
C CYS A 15 6.66 -24.59 11.23
N GLY A 16 5.85 -24.81 12.27
CA GLY A 16 5.34 -23.72 13.13
C GLY A 16 4.47 -22.67 12.43
N PHE A 17 4.05 -22.92 11.18
CA PHE A 17 3.16 -22.05 10.44
C PHE A 17 1.78 -22.05 11.10
N HIS A 18 1.48 -20.99 11.84
CA HIS A 18 0.13 -20.73 12.30
C HIS A 18 -0.61 -19.94 11.22
N LEU A 19 -1.88 -20.29 10.97
CA LEU A 19 -2.76 -19.45 10.17
C LEU A 19 -2.75 -18.05 10.79
N ARG A 20 -2.34 -17.05 9.99
CA ARG A 20 -2.44 -15.65 10.40
C ARG A 20 -3.93 -15.39 10.61
N GLY A 21 -4.39 -15.43 11.87
CA GLY A 21 -5.77 -15.13 12.23
C GLY A 21 -6.20 -13.78 11.64
N GLN A 22 -7.51 -13.58 11.49
CA GLN A 22 -8.01 -12.31 10.96
C GLN A 22 -7.63 -11.18 11.92
N VAL A 23 -6.62 -10.38 11.52
CA VAL A 23 -6.29 -9.13 12.19
C VAL A 23 -7.32 -8.12 11.70
N GLY A 24 -8.44 -8.02 12.41
CA GLY A 24 -9.46 -7.01 12.14
C GLY A 24 -8.91 -5.60 12.31
N MET A 25 -9.62 -4.63 11.76
CA MET A 25 -9.29 -3.22 11.98
C MET A 25 -9.57 -2.81 13.44
N PRO A 26 -8.71 -1.98 14.04
CA PRO A 26 -8.88 -1.51 15.43
C PRO A 26 -10.00 -0.46 15.59
N PHE A 27 -10.74 -0.17 14.52
CA PHE A 27 -11.86 0.75 14.44
C PHE A 27 -12.91 0.19 13.46
N ALA A 28 -14.16 0.63 13.59
CA ALA A 28 -15.26 0.14 12.75
C ALA A 28 -15.64 1.14 11.65
N ALA A 29 -15.63 2.44 11.95
CA ALA A 29 -16.01 3.50 11.03
C ALA A 29 -14.83 4.41 10.67
N LEU A 30 -14.64 4.69 9.38
CA LEU A 30 -13.58 5.57 8.90
C LEU A 30 -14.15 6.61 7.93
N TYR A 31 -13.71 7.86 8.08
CA TYR A 31 -13.93 8.90 7.09
C TYR A 31 -12.68 9.04 6.23
N LEU A 32 -12.83 8.89 4.92
CA LEU A 32 -11.73 9.04 3.97
C LEU A 32 -11.75 10.45 3.40
N ASP A 33 -10.83 11.27 3.89
CA ASP A 33 -10.63 12.64 3.46
C ASP A 33 -9.49 12.68 2.44
N ALA A 34 -9.78 13.06 1.21
CA ALA A 34 -8.78 13.10 0.14
C ALA A 34 -8.97 14.35 -0.71
N ALA A 35 -7.88 15.07 -0.97
CA ALA A 35 -7.91 16.29 -1.79
C ALA A 35 -8.50 16.05 -3.20
N ASN A 36 -8.27 14.86 -3.76
CA ASN A 36 -8.91 14.41 -5.00
C ASN A 36 -9.58 13.05 -4.79
N PRO A 37 -10.91 12.99 -4.56
CA PRO A 37 -11.59 11.74 -4.22
C PRO A 37 -11.82 10.78 -5.41
N ASN A 38 -11.63 11.24 -6.64
CA ASN A 38 -11.97 10.48 -7.85
C ASN A 38 -10.76 9.79 -8.51
N THR A 39 -9.61 9.69 -7.82
CA THR A 39 -8.45 9.00 -8.37
C THR A 39 -8.62 7.47 -8.29
N PRO A 40 -7.97 6.70 -9.21
CA PRO A 40 -7.97 5.24 -9.13
C PRO A 40 -7.47 4.71 -7.79
N PHE A 41 -6.50 5.38 -7.16
CA PHE A 41 -5.97 5.01 -5.85
C PHE A 41 -6.99 5.14 -4.74
N ILE A 42 -7.75 6.24 -4.70
CA ILE A 42 -8.82 6.40 -3.72
C ILE A 42 -9.92 5.35 -3.92
N GLY A 43 -10.25 5.00 -5.16
CA GLY A 43 -11.17 3.90 -5.48
C GLY A 43 -10.65 2.53 -5.03
N ASP A 44 -9.37 2.25 -5.25
CA ASP A 44 -8.71 1.01 -4.81
C ASP A 44 -8.63 0.95 -3.26
N LEU A 45 -8.31 2.07 -2.61
CA LEU A 45 -8.23 2.19 -1.16
C LEU A 45 -9.60 2.00 -0.50
N ARG A 46 -10.64 2.64 -1.02
CA ARG A 46 -12.04 2.47 -0.57
C ARG A 46 -12.45 1.00 -0.55
N ARG A 47 -12.28 0.32 -1.69
CA ARG A 47 -12.60 -1.11 -1.84
C ARG A 47 -11.78 -1.97 -0.88
N SER A 48 -10.49 -1.67 -0.73
CA SER A 48 -9.63 -2.41 0.18
C SER A 48 -10.08 -2.25 1.64
N LEU A 49 -10.41 -1.05 2.08
CA LEU A 49 -10.92 -0.77 3.44
C LEU A 49 -12.24 -1.50 3.71
N GLU A 50 -13.21 -1.42 2.79
CA GLU A 50 -14.49 -2.12 2.90
C GLU A 50 -14.30 -3.64 2.95
N SER A 51 -13.39 -4.19 2.13
CA SER A 51 -13.07 -5.63 2.16
C SER A 51 -12.43 -6.10 3.46
N ASN A 52 -11.86 -5.18 4.25
CA ASN A 52 -11.32 -5.42 5.60
C ASN A 52 -12.34 -5.11 6.70
N GLY A 53 -13.63 -4.94 6.37
CA GLY A 53 -14.72 -4.74 7.34
C GLY A 53 -14.86 -3.31 7.86
N VAL A 54 -14.21 -2.32 7.24
CA VAL A 54 -14.35 -0.91 7.62
C VAL A 54 -15.58 -0.31 6.97
N ARG A 55 -16.44 0.31 7.77
CA ARG A 55 -17.57 1.11 7.28
C ARG A 55 -17.10 2.52 6.94
N LEU A 56 -17.15 2.88 5.66
CA LEU A 56 -16.84 4.22 5.22
C LEU A 56 -18.04 5.14 5.42
N VAL A 57 -17.83 6.22 6.17
CA VAL A 57 -18.86 7.23 6.44
C VAL A 57 -18.64 8.47 5.59
N ASN A 58 -19.68 9.29 5.43
CA ASN A 58 -19.64 10.50 4.59
C ASN A 58 -19.28 11.77 5.35
N ALA A 59 -19.16 11.71 6.67
CA ALA A 59 -18.91 12.85 7.54
C ALA A 59 -17.91 12.44 8.63
N ALA A 60 -16.96 13.32 8.95
CA ALA A 60 -15.89 13.04 9.91
C ALA A 60 -16.45 12.73 11.30
N GLU A 61 -17.53 13.38 11.70
CA GLU A 61 -18.17 13.26 13.01
C GLU A 61 -18.76 11.87 13.27
N GLN A 62 -18.97 11.07 12.22
CA GLN A 62 -19.51 9.71 12.28
C GLN A 62 -18.42 8.64 12.28
N ALA A 63 -17.15 9.04 12.18
CA ALA A 63 -16.02 8.14 12.09
C ALA A 63 -15.30 7.98 13.43
N ASP A 64 -14.74 6.79 13.65
CA ASP A 64 -13.80 6.56 14.74
C ASP A 64 -12.42 7.16 14.39
N VAL A 65 -12.06 7.09 13.10
CA VAL A 65 -10.78 7.54 12.55
C VAL A 65 -11.02 8.29 11.24
N VAL A 66 -10.34 9.42 11.07
CA VAL A 66 -10.21 10.12 9.80
C VAL A 66 -8.90 9.73 9.16
N LEU A 67 -8.93 9.20 7.93
CA LEU A 67 -7.75 9.04 7.10
C LEU A 67 -7.69 10.20 6.12
N ASN A 68 -6.76 11.10 6.35
CA ASN A 68 -6.49 12.23 5.45
C ASN A 68 -5.36 11.85 4.49
N ILE A 69 -5.66 11.90 3.18
CA ILE A 69 -4.71 11.74 2.09
C ILE A 69 -4.39 13.13 1.54
N VAL A 70 -3.19 13.61 1.83
CA VAL A 70 -2.74 14.95 1.46
C VAL A 70 -2.42 15.00 -0.04
N PHE A 71 -1.64 14.04 -0.53
CA PHE A 71 -1.31 13.92 -1.94
C PHE A 71 -1.04 12.47 -2.36
N GLU A 72 -1.20 12.24 -3.66
CA GLU A 72 -0.83 11.01 -4.38
C GLU A 72 -0.11 11.45 -5.66
N ILE A 73 1.17 11.08 -5.80
CA ILE A 73 2.01 11.53 -6.92
C ILE A 73 2.75 10.33 -7.51
N PRO A 74 2.34 9.85 -8.70
CA PRO A 74 3.21 9.05 -9.56
C PRO A 74 4.26 9.96 -10.22
N ASP A 75 5.51 9.55 -10.20
CA ASP A 75 6.64 10.31 -10.76
C ASP A 75 7.61 9.37 -11.50
N LYS A 76 8.31 9.89 -12.50
CA LYS A 76 9.24 9.16 -13.36
C LYS A 76 10.53 9.96 -13.56
N GLN A 77 11.66 9.32 -13.32
CA GLN A 77 12.98 9.94 -13.36
C GLN A 77 13.95 9.08 -14.17
N ILE A 78 14.88 9.72 -14.90
CA ILE A 78 15.97 9.00 -15.55
C ILE A 78 16.87 8.42 -14.47
N LEU A 79 17.13 7.12 -14.53
CA LEU A 79 18.03 6.45 -13.60
C LEU A 79 19.44 6.36 -14.18
N THR A 80 19.55 5.89 -15.42
CA THR A 80 20.84 5.72 -16.11
C THR A 80 20.78 6.17 -17.57
N LEU A 81 21.92 6.66 -18.06
CA LEU A 81 22.17 6.98 -19.46
C LEU A 81 23.27 6.05 -19.99
N GLY A 82 23.12 5.59 -21.23
CA GLY A 82 24.15 4.86 -21.96
C GLY A 82 25.25 5.78 -22.52
N GLY A 83 26.30 5.17 -23.06
CA GLY A 83 27.48 5.91 -23.58
C GLY A 83 27.20 6.88 -24.73
N SER A 84 26.06 6.74 -25.41
CA SER A 84 25.56 7.66 -26.44
C SER A 84 24.66 8.78 -25.89
N GLY A 85 24.47 8.86 -24.57
CA GLY A 85 23.55 9.80 -23.92
C GLY A 85 22.06 9.39 -23.96
N ARG A 86 21.75 8.20 -24.48
CA ARG A 86 20.38 7.66 -24.49
C ARG A 86 19.99 7.08 -23.13
N VAL A 87 18.70 7.13 -22.78
CA VAL A 87 18.20 6.55 -21.53
C VAL A 87 18.23 5.02 -21.61
N ASN A 88 18.84 4.39 -20.62
CA ASN A 88 18.85 2.93 -20.47
C ASN A 88 17.83 2.46 -19.45
N GLU A 89 17.61 3.22 -18.38
CA GLU A 89 16.69 2.86 -17.31
C GLU A 89 15.96 4.08 -16.77
N PHE A 90 14.69 3.87 -16.42
CA PHE A 90 13.88 4.81 -15.68
C PHE A 90 13.63 4.29 -14.27
N LYS A 91 13.48 5.22 -13.33
CA LYS A 91 12.99 5.01 -11.98
C LYS A 91 11.58 5.57 -11.86
N LEU A 92 10.64 4.71 -11.50
CA LEU A 92 9.28 5.08 -11.12
C LEU A 92 9.24 5.30 -9.61
N LEU A 93 8.61 6.39 -9.21
CA LEU A 93 8.33 6.75 -7.83
C LEU A 93 6.81 6.84 -7.66
N TYR A 94 6.29 6.30 -6.57
CA TYR A 94 4.88 6.45 -6.22
C TYR A 94 4.79 6.93 -4.78
N ARG A 95 4.41 8.19 -4.61
CA ARG A 95 4.45 8.89 -3.31
C ARG A 95 3.04 9.18 -2.83
N VAL A 96 2.76 8.82 -1.58
CA VAL A 96 1.50 9.17 -0.91
C VAL A 96 1.83 9.78 0.44
N SER A 97 1.33 10.98 0.69
CA SER A 97 1.34 11.57 2.02
C SER A 97 -0.01 11.44 2.68
N LEU A 98 0.00 11.01 3.94
CA LEU A 98 -1.19 10.72 4.70
C LEU A 98 -1.02 11.03 6.19
N ARG A 99 -2.16 11.15 6.87
CA ARG A 99 -2.28 11.18 8.33
C ARG A 99 -3.56 10.45 8.73
N ALA A 100 -3.52 9.67 9.79
CA ALA A 100 -4.73 9.07 10.38
C ALA A 100 -4.89 9.55 11.83
N TYR A 101 -6.04 10.11 12.16
CA TYR A 101 -6.31 10.71 13.48
C TYR A 101 -7.76 10.48 13.92
N ASP A 102 -8.02 10.55 15.23
CA ASP A 102 -9.40 10.51 15.76
C ASP A 102 -10.00 11.90 15.93
N LEU A 103 -11.28 11.96 16.32
CA LEU A 103 -11.98 13.22 16.61
C LEU A 103 -11.37 14.03 17.76
N LYS A 104 -10.50 13.42 18.58
CA LYS A 104 -9.73 14.11 19.63
C LYS A 104 -8.37 14.61 19.12
N GLN A 105 -8.12 14.54 17.81
CA GLN A 105 -6.87 14.91 17.15
C GLN A 105 -5.66 14.06 17.62
N ARG A 106 -5.89 12.87 18.18
CA ARG A 106 -4.81 11.93 18.50
C ARG A 106 -4.42 11.18 17.25
N ASP A 107 -3.12 11.16 16.96
CA ASP A 107 -2.60 10.46 15.79
C ASP A 107 -2.63 8.95 16.00
N TRP A 108 -3.21 8.25 15.04
CA TRP A 108 -3.12 6.81 14.88
C TRP A 108 -1.97 6.45 13.94
N ILE A 109 -1.83 7.26 12.88
CA ILE A 109 -0.68 7.30 12.00
C ILE A 109 -0.28 8.77 11.89
N PRO A 110 0.92 9.16 12.37
CA PRO A 110 1.39 10.53 12.27
C PRO A 110 1.52 10.94 10.80
N ALA A 111 1.53 12.25 10.54
CA ALA A 111 1.72 12.75 9.19
C ALA A 111 3.06 12.25 8.61
N GLU A 112 2.99 11.45 7.55
CA GLU A 112 4.16 10.85 6.93
C GLU A 112 3.98 10.74 5.41
N GLU A 113 5.09 10.52 4.71
CA GLU A 113 5.12 10.19 3.29
C GLU A 113 5.59 8.75 3.11
N ILE A 114 4.82 7.96 2.37
CA ILE A 114 5.21 6.64 1.93
C ILE A 114 5.64 6.75 0.46
N THR A 115 6.86 6.30 0.15
CA THR A 115 7.40 6.28 -1.21
C THR A 115 7.69 4.86 -1.65
N LEU A 116 7.09 4.42 -2.75
CA LEU A 116 7.49 3.21 -3.46
C LEU A 116 8.40 3.57 -4.62
N ARG A 117 9.34 2.67 -4.93
CA ARG A 117 10.33 2.86 -6.00
C ARG A 117 10.40 1.60 -6.85
N ARG A 118 10.49 1.75 -8.16
CA ARG A 118 10.66 0.64 -9.08
C ARG A 118 11.46 1.08 -10.29
N ASP A 119 12.51 0.34 -10.60
CA ASP A 119 13.37 0.63 -11.75
C ASP A 119 12.97 -0.30 -12.91
N TYR A 120 13.05 0.19 -14.14
CA TYR A 120 12.80 -0.62 -15.33
C TYR A 120 13.70 -0.19 -16.50
N SER A 121 14.08 -1.16 -17.33
CA SER A 121 14.91 -0.90 -18.51
C SER A 121 14.08 -0.30 -19.64
N TYR A 122 14.65 0.66 -20.35
CA TYR A 122 14.03 1.38 -21.45
C TYR A 122 14.71 1.08 -22.78
N ASP A 123 13.91 1.03 -23.85
CA ASP A 123 14.36 0.81 -25.22
C ASP A 123 13.50 1.68 -26.13
N ASP A 124 14.12 2.68 -26.76
CA ASP A 124 13.46 3.63 -27.64
C ASP A 124 13.04 3.03 -28.99
N THR A 125 13.51 1.82 -29.32
CA THR A 125 13.03 1.06 -30.47
C THR A 125 11.70 0.34 -30.18
N ARG A 126 11.30 0.25 -28.90
CA ARG A 126 10.11 -0.49 -28.42
C ARG A 126 9.19 0.38 -27.56
N ILE A 127 9.06 1.67 -27.88
CA ILE A 127 8.34 2.67 -27.07
C ILE A 127 6.94 2.20 -26.64
N LEU A 128 6.10 1.74 -27.57
CA LEU A 128 4.73 1.31 -27.23
C LEU A 128 4.70 0.16 -26.21
N ALA A 129 5.64 -0.78 -26.31
CA ALA A 129 5.75 -1.87 -25.34
C ALA A 129 6.22 -1.35 -23.98
N LYS A 130 7.12 -0.37 -23.97
CA LYS A 130 7.63 0.26 -22.74
C LYS A 130 6.60 1.14 -22.05
N GLU A 131 5.74 1.83 -22.80
CA GLU A 131 4.60 2.56 -22.25
C GLU A 131 3.58 1.61 -21.59
N ALA A 132 3.28 0.48 -22.23
CA ALA A 132 2.41 -0.54 -21.64
C ALA A 132 3.01 -1.18 -20.39
N GLU A 133 4.32 -1.49 -20.40
CA GLU A 133 5.06 -1.98 -19.24
C GLU A 133 5.01 -0.96 -18.09
N GLU A 134 5.31 0.32 -18.36
CA GLU A 134 5.24 1.40 -17.39
C GLU A 134 3.85 1.53 -16.75
N ALA A 135 2.78 1.50 -17.54
CA ALA A 135 1.41 1.57 -17.03
C ALA A 135 1.08 0.41 -16.07
N LEU A 136 1.51 -0.81 -16.40
CA LEU A 136 1.35 -1.98 -15.53
C LEU A 136 2.15 -1.86 -14.24
N LEU A 137 3.39 -1.35 -14.33
CA LEU A 137 4.24 -1.12 -13.15
C LEU A 137 3.63 -0.07 -12.22
N VAL A 138 3.13 1.05 -12.75
CA VAL A 138 2.46 2.10 -11.96
C VAL A 138 1.19 1.55 -11.30
N GLN A 139 0.39 0.75 -12.03
CA GLN A 139 -0.79 0.09 -11.46
C GLN A 139 -0.42 -0.87 -10.32
N SER A 140 0.62 -1.69 -10.49
CA SER A 140 1.11 -2.60 -9.44
C SER A 140 1.60 -1.81 -8.22
N MET A 141 2.36 -0.73 -8.42
CA MET A 141 2.83 0.13 -7.33
C MET A 141 1.67 0.77 -6.56
N ARG A 142 0.63 1.22 -7.27
CA ARG A 142 -0.59 1.74 -6.62
C ARG A 142 -1.26 0.70 -5.73
N GLN A 143 -1.42 -0.52 -6.23
CA GLN A 143 -2.00 -1.63 -5.44
C GLN A 143 -1.15 -1.94 -4.21
N ASP A 144 0.18 -1.96 -4.36
CA ASP A 144 1.11 -2.16 -3.24
C ASP A 144 0.99 -1.06 -2.19
N MET A 145 0.83 0.20 -2.63
CA MET A 145 0.64 1.36 -1.75
C MET A 145 -0.65 1.21 -0.92
N VAL A 146 -1.77 0.87 -1.57
CA VAL A 146 -3.03 0.60 -0.89
C VAL A 146 -2.86 -0.47 0.19
N GLN A 147 -2.18 -1.58 -0.15
CA GLN A 147 -1.94 -2.65 0.80
C GLN A 147 -1.02 -2.24 1.96
N GLN A 148 -0.04 -1.36 1.72
CA GLN A 148 0.78 -0.80 2.79
C GLN A 148 -0.03 0.05 3.76
N ILE A 149 -0.89 0.92 3.25
CA ILE A 149 -1.74 1.80 4.07
C ILE A 149 -2.71 0.97 4.90
N VAL A 150 -3.40 -0.01 4.29
CA VAL A 150 -4.31 -0.90 5.02
C VAL A 150 -3.60 -1.67 6.13
N ARG A 151 -2.40 -2.20 5.88
CA ARG A 151 -1.61 -2.89 6.91
C ARG A 151 -1.15 -1.98 8.04
N ARG A 152 -0.86 -0.71 7.75
CA ARG A 152 -0.51 0.29 8.79
C ARG A 152 -1.74 0.58 9.64
N LEU A 153 -2.89 0.81 9.02
CA LEU A 153 -4.16 1.05 9.71
C LEU A 153 -4.57 -0.14 10.60
N SER A 154 -4.40 -1.38 10.13
CA SER A 154 -4.75 -2.57 10.90
C SER A 154 -3.90 -2.76 12.17
N ARG A 155 -2.79 -2.04 12.28
CA ARG A 155 -1.88 -2.06 13.43
C ARG A 155 -1.86 -0.74 14.19
N ALA A 156 -2.54 0.28 13.67
CA ALA A 156 -2.54 1.62 14.21
C ALA A 156 -3.27 1.65 15.55
N LYS A 157 -2.75 2.45 16.48
CA LYS A 157 -3.36 2.70 17.79
C LYS A 157 -3.20 4.19 18.09
N PRO A 158 -4.17 4.81 18.78
CA PRO A 158 -4.06 6.22 19.14
C PRO A 158 -2.81 6.40 20.00
N GLN A 159 -1.89 7.22 19.51
CA GLN A 159 -0.67 7.59 20.23
C GLN A 159 -1.06 8.55 21.35
N LEU A 160 -0.56 8.28 22.55
CA LEU A 160 -0.62 9.24 23.64
C LEU A 160 0.40 10.32 23.29
N GLN A 161 -0.06 11.52 22.96
CA GLN A 161 0.80 12.70 22.84
C GLN A 161 1.55 12.84 24.17
N GLN A 162 2.86 12.61 24.15
CA GLN A 162 3.76 12.94 25.25
C GLN A 162 4.15 14.41 25.16
#